data_AF-A0A967LDR8-F1
#
_entry.id   AF-A0A967LDR8-F1
#
_cell.length_a   1.000
_cell.length_b   1.000
_cell.length_c   1.000
_cell.angle_alpha   90.00
_cell.angle_beta   90.00
_cell.angle_gamma   90.00
#
_symmetry.space_group_name_H-M   'P 1'
#
loop_
_entity.id
_entity.type
_entity.pdbx_description
1 polymer ?
#
loop_
_entity_poly.entity_id
_entity_poly.type
_entity_poly.pdbx_seq_one_letter_code
_entity_poly.pdbx_strand_id
1 'polypeptide(L)'
;WVNRDPAAAAAWAEQFAGQDYAHRVIEEVGDEWAERDPVSAVAWLESLPKGEGQQTGLRSAFGEWARRDPAAAGERLVGMPRSEERDYAINGYAHSLAYRDPNAAIDWANSIADDGLRSSALTRAGQELFRRDAEAARTWVATSGLSAEAQQQVLNPPRRR
;
A
#
# COMPACT_ATOMS: atom_id res chain seq x y z
N TRP A 1 -23.41 -0.25 -9.39
CA TRP A 1 -24.05 0.36 -8.20
C TRP A 1 -23.06 1.18 -7.39
N VAL A 2 -21.83 0.71 -7.18
CA VAL A 2 -20.71 1.46 -6.54
C VAL A 2 -20.46 2.85 -7.16
N ASN A 3 -20.65 2.99 -8.48
CA ASN A 3 -20.33 4.21 -9.24
C ASN A 3 -21.22 5.45 -8.98
N ARG A 4 -22.37 5.31 -8.28
CA ARG A 4 -23.35 6.41 -8.09
C ARG A 4 -23.41 6.98 -6.67
N ASP A 5 -23.06 6.18 -5.66
CA ASP A 5 -23.07 6.59 -4.26
C ASP A 5 -22.11 5.68 -3.46
N PRO A 6 -20.83 6.05 -3.32
CA PRO A 6 -19.87 5.26 -2.54
C PRO A 6 -20.28 5.14 -1.07
N ALA A 7 -21.04 6.10 -0.52
CA ALA A 7 -21.53 6.02 0.85
C ALA A 7 -22.62 4.95 1.01
N ALA A 8 -23.52 4.80 0.02
CA ALA A 8 -24.50 3.71 0.02
C ALA A 8 -23.84 2.33 -0.14
N ALA A 9 -22.77 2.23 -0.93
CA ALA A 9 -22.00 1.00 -1.07
C ALA A 9 -21.18 0.68 0.20
N ALA A 10 -20.65 1.71 0.86
CA ALA A 10 -19.99 1.60 2.15
C ALA A 10 -20.95 1.12 3.25
N ALA A 11 -22.18 1.65 3.31
CA ALA A 11 -23.20 1.20 4.26
C ALA A 11 -23.60 -0.28 4.06
N TRP A 12 -23.68 -0.74 2.81
CA TRP A 12 -23.87 -2.17 2.52
C TRP A 12 -22.66 -2.99 2.97
N ALA A 13 -21.45 -2.54 2.63
CA ALA A 13 -20.21 -3.24 2.97
C ALA A 13 -20.00 -3.33 4.50
N GLU A 14 -20.36 -2.30 5.27
CA GLU A 14 -20.36 -2.31 6.74
C GLU A 14 -21.23 -3.42 7.32
N GLN A 15 -22.42 -3.64 6.74
CA GLN A 15 -23.35 -4.68 7.20
C GLN A 15 -22.75 -6.08 7.09
N PHE A 16 -21.85 -6.30 6.13
CA PHE A 16 -21.24 -7.61 5.86
C PHE A 16 -19.74 -7.65 6.13
N ALA A 17 -19.15 -6.61 6.73
CA ALA A 17 -17.71 -6.44 6.79
C ALA A 17 -16.95 -7.52 7.58
N GLY A 18 -17.63 -8.21 8.50
CA GLY A 18 -17.07 -9.36 9.22
C GLY A 18 -17.19 -10.69 8.48
N GLN A 19 -17.70 -10.71 7.25
CA GLN A 19 -17.88 -11.92 6.44
C GLN A 19 -16.75 -12.06 5.42
N ASP A 20 -16.22 -13.27 5.29
CA ASP A 20 -15.10 -13.56 4.38
C ASP A 20 -15.40 -13.21 2.93
N TYR A 21 -16.64 -13.20 2.45
CA TYR A 21 -16.94 -12.85 1.06
C TYR A 21 -17.00 -11.33 0.82
N ALA A 22 -17.05 -10.51 1.86
CA ALA A 22 -17.22 -9.07 1.75
C ALA A 22 -15.91 -8.32 1.44
N HIS A 23 -14.75 -8.93 1.66
CA HIS A 23 -13.45 -8.27 1.49
C HIS A 23 -13.27 -7.67 0.08
N ARG A 24 -13.66 -8.40 -0.98
CA ARG A 24 -13.58 -7.89 -2.36
C ARG A 24 -14.46 -6.67 -2.61
N VAL A 25 -15.65 -6.64 -2.00
CA VAL A 25 -16.55 -5.49 -2.15
C VAL A 25 -16.04 -4.32 -1.31
N ILE A 26 -15.48 -4.59 -0.14
CA ILE A 26 -14.84 -3.56 0.68
C ILE A 26 -13.69 -2.91 -0.07
N GLU A 27 -12.82 -3.72 -0.68
CA GLU A 27 -11.70 -3.24 -1.49
C GLU A 27 -12.20 -2.39 -2.67
N GLU A 28 -13.17 -2.89 -3.46
CA GLU A 28 -13.72 -2.16 -4.61
C GLU A 28 -14.38 -0.82 -4.22
N VAL A 29 -15.13 -0.80 -3.11
CA VAL A 29 -15.76 0.44 -2.60
C VAL A 29 -14.70 1.39 -2.05
N GLY A 30 -13.72 0.87 -1.31
CA GLY A 30 -12.62 1.65 -0.76
C GLY A 30 -11.80 2.32 -1.85
N ASP A 31 -11.51 1.59 -2.92
CA ASP A 31 -10.78 2.10 -4.08
C ASP A 31 -11.55 3.21 -4.80
N GLU A 32 -12.80 2.96 -5.21
CA GLU A 32 -13.62 3.97 -5.89
C GLU A 32 -13.85 5.21 -5.01
N TRP A 33 -14.04 5.03 -3.70
CA TRP A 33 -14.17 6.16 -2.79
C TRP A 33 -12.85 6.90 -2.67
N ALA A 34 -11.72 6.19 -2.52
CA ALA A 34 -10.41 6.81 -2.44
C ALA A 34 -10.03 7.58 -3.71
N GLU A 35 -10.63 7.21 -4.85
CA GLU A 35 -10.46 7.97 -6.08
C GLU A 35 -11.02 9.40 -6.01
N ARG A 36 -12.10 9.59 -5.24
CA ARG A 36 -12.86 10.83 -5.17
C ARG A 36 -12.57 11.62 -3.89
N ASP A 37 -12.50 10.91 -2.77
CA ASP A 37 -12.27 11.43 -1.43
C ASP A 37 -11.47 10.40 -0.61
N PRO A 38 -10.14 10.41 -0.70
CA PRO A 38 -9.29 9.46 0.01
C PRO A 38 -9.32 9.64 1.52
N VAL A 39 -9.64 10.84 2.02
CA VAL A 39 -9.72 11.09 3.47
C VAL A 39 -10.92 10.34 4.04
N SER A 40 -12.09 10.51 3.42
CA SER A 40 -13.31 9.82 3.87
C SER A 40 -13.24 8.30 3.65
N ALA A 41 -12.65 7.85 2.54
CA ALA A 41 -12.46 6.43 2.27
C ALA A 41 -11.57 5.74 3.33
N VAL A 42 -10.45 6.36 3.70
CA VAL A 42 -9.56 5.83 4.75
C VAL A 42 -10.27 5.81 6.10
N ALA A 43 -11.00 6.87 6.45
CA ALA A 43 -11.73 6.91 7.71
C ALA A 43 -12.81 5.81 7.79
N TRP A 44 -13.49 5.54 6.68
CA TRP A 44 -14.43 4.42 6.59
C TRP A 44 -13.72 3.07 6.74
N LEU A 45 -12.63 2.84 6.00
CA LEU A 45 -11.85 1.60 6.11
C LEU A 45 -11.32 1.36 7.53
N GLU A 46 -10.84 2.39 8.22
CA GLU A 46 -10.40 2.33 9.63
C GLU A 46 -11.55 1.99 10.60
N SER A 47 -12.80 2.27 10.22
CA SER A 47 -13.98 1.96 11.05
C SER A 47 -14.45 0.50 10.91
N LEU A 48 -14.00 -0.21 9.88
CA LEU A 48 -14.39 -1.60 9.64
C LEU A 48 -13.79 -2.56 10.69
N PRO A 49 -14.40 -3.74 10.90
CA PRO A 49 -13.78 -4.80 11.68
C PRO A 49 -12.39 -5.17 11.12
N LYS A 50 -11.46 -5.47 12.03
CA LYS A 50 -10.14 -5.94 11.66
C LYS A 50 -10.24 -7.22 10.83
N GLY A 51 -9.55 -7.24 9.70
CA GLY A 51 -9.54 -8.37 8.79
C GLY A 51 -8.99 -8.00 7.43
N GLU A 52 -8.99 -8.98 6.53
CA GLU A 52 -8.41 -8.87 5.20
C GLU A 52 -8.99 -7.70 4.40
N GLY A 53 -10.31 -7.50 4.42
CA GLY A 53 -10.96 -6.41 3.67
C GLY A 53 -10.51 -5.00 4.10
N GLN A 54 -10.35 -4.77 5.41
CA GLN A 54 -9.81 -3.51 5.92
C GLN A 54 -8.35 -3.33 5.49
N GLN A 55 -7.54 -4.37 5.63
CA GLN A 55 -6.11 -4.34 5.33
C GLN A 55 -5.84 -4.10 3.84
N THR A 56 -6.51 -4.85 2.95
CA THR A 56 -6.36 -4.69 1.50
C THR A 56 -6.94 -3.37 1.04
N GLY A 57 -8.10 -2.96 1.56
CA GLY A 57 -8.70 -1.66 1.26
C GLY A 57 -7.79 -0.49 1.66
N LEU A 58 -7.18 -0.52 2.84
CA LEU A 58 -6.23 0.53 3.26
C LEU A 58 -5.00 0.58 2.36
N ARG A 59 -4.43 -0.57 2.00
CA ARG A 59 -3.31 -0.64 1.06
C ARG A 59 -3.68 0.00 -0.28
N SER A 60 -4.82 -0.39 -0.85
CA SER A 60 -5.23 0.07 -2.17
C SER A 60 -5.61 1.57 -2.16
N ALA A 61 -6.37 2.02 -1.15
CA ALA A 61 -6.70 3.43 -0.95
C ALA A 61 -5.47 4.33 -0.80
N PHE A 62 -4.46 3.94 0.00
CA PHE A 62 -3.24 4.73 0.15
C PHE A 62 -2.34 4.69 -1.08
N GLY A 63 -2.31 3.58 -1.82
CA GLY A 63 -1.61 3.52 -3.11
C GLY A 63 -2.19 4.51 -4.11
N GLU A 64 -3.52 4.60 -4.16
CA GLU A 64 -4.27 5.45 -5.06
C GLU A 64 -4.22 6.93 -4.65
N TRP A 65 -4.33 7.21 -3.35
CA TRP A 65 -4.11 8.56 -2.82
C TRP A 65 -2.68 9.04 -3.14
N ALA A 66 -1.66 8.23 -2.86
CA ALA A 66 -0.27 8.59 -3.15
C ALA A 66 0.00 8.82 -4.65
N ARG A 67 -0.73 8.13 -5.52
CA ARG A 67 -0.64 8.32 -6.97
C ARG A 67 -1.11 9.73 -7.36
N ARG A 68 -2.13 10.27 -6.72
CA ARG A 68 -2.63 11.63 -6.97
C ARG A 68 -1.84 12.69 -6.21
N ASP A 69 -1.71 12.50 -4.89
CA ASP A 69 -1.10 13.44 -3.97
C ASP A 69 -0.24 12.69 -2.92
N PRO A 70 1.03 12.42 -3.24
CA PRO A 70 1.93 11.72 -2.34
C PRO A 70 2.28 12.53 -1.08
N ALA A 71 2.15 13.86 -1.11
CA ALA A 71 2.42 14.70 0.06
C ALA A 71 1.30 14.53 1.08
N ALA A 72 0.04 14.74 0.68
CA ALA A 72 -1.11 14.61 1.57
C ALA A 72 -1.26 13.18 2.12
N ALA A 73 -1.05 12.16 1.30
CA ALA A 73 -1.08 10.76 1.75
C ALA A 73 0.03 10.47 2.78
N GLY A 74 1.24 11.00 2.56
CA GLY A 74 2.35 10.86 3.50
C GLY A 74 2.07 11.53 4.84
N GLU A 75 1.49 12.74 4.82
CA GLU A 75 1.09 13.45 6.04
C GLU A 75 0.05 12.65 6.86
N ARG A 76 -0.94 12.04 6.19
CA ARG A 76 -1.91 11.17 6.87
C ARG A 76 -1.24 9.96 7.53
N LEU A 77 -0.26 9.32 6.87
CA LEU A 77 0.50 8.18 7.40
C LEU A 77 1.34 8.54 8.63
N VAL A 78 1.90 9.75 8.67
CA VAL A 78 2.63 10.25 9.84
C VAL A 78 1.68 10.41 11.04
N GLY A 79 0.43 10.83 10.79
CA GLY A 79 -0.61 10.95 11.81
C GLY A 79 -1.23 9.63 12.28
N MET A 80 -1.00 8.50 11.58
CA MET A 80 -1.53 7.20 11.98
C MET A 80 -0.74 6.63 13.17
N PRO A 81 -1.41 6.01 14.16
CA PRO A 81 -0.73 5.27 15.22
C PRO A 81 0.00 4.06 14.63
N ARG A 82 1.07 3.61 15.30
CA ARG A 82 1.76 2.37 14.92
C ARG A 82 0.82 1.19 15.12
N SER A 83 0.48 0.50 14.03
CA SER A 83 -0.43 -0.65 14.02
C SER A 83 -0.30 -1.41 12.70
N GLU A 84 -0.91 -2.59 12.62
CA GLU A 84 -0.96 -3.37 11.38
C GLU A 84 -1.64 -2.58 10.25
N GLU A 85 -2.70 -1.84 10.56
CA GLU A 85 -3.44 -1.03 9.59
C GLU A 85 -2.53 0.04 8.96
N ARG A 86 -1.66 0.66 9.77
CA ARG A 86 -0.64 1.60 9.28
C ARG A 86 0.40 0.91 8.41
N ASP A 87 0.81 -0.31 8.73
CA ASP A 87 1.76 -1.08 7.92
C ASP A 87 1.20 -1.40 6.53
N TYR A 88 -0.09 -1.77 6.42
CA TYR A 88 -0.76 -1.95 5.13
C TYR A 88 -0.90 -0.64 4.34
N ALA A 89 -1.23 0.46 5.02
CA ALA A 89 -1.28 1.78 4.41
C ALA A 89 0.08 2.22 3.86
N ILE A 90 1.16 2.03 4.64
CA ILE A 90 2.54 2.29 4.21
C ILE A 90 2.91 1.39 3.03
N ASN A 91 2.52 0.11 3.05
CA ASN A 91 2.80 -0.81 1.95
C ASN A 91 2.21 -0.31 0.62
N GLY A 92 0.97 0.17 0.64
CA GLY A 92 0.32 0.77 -0.54
C GLY A 92 0.99 2.06 -1.01
N TYR A 93 1.28 2.94 -0.07
CA TYR A 93 1.97 4.21 -0.32
C TYR A 93 3.37 4.00 -0.93
N ALA A 94 4.19 3.13 -0.34
CA ALA A 94 5.52 2.79 -0.82
C ALA A 94 5.48 2.16 -2.23
N HIS A 95 4.50 1.29 -2.51
CA HIS A 95 4.29 0.73 -3.84
C HIS A 95 4.03 1.81 -4.90
N SER A 96 3.22 2.82 -4.56
CA SER A 96 2.92 3.94 -5.46
C SER A 96 4.14 4.83 -5.67
N LEU A 97 4.87 5.14 -4.60
CA LEU A 97 6.10 5.93 -4.68
C LEU A 97 7.21 5.25 -5.46
N ALA A 98 7.33 3.92 -5.41
CA ALA A 98 8.45 3.18 -6.00
C ALA A 98 8.73 3.57 -7.46
N TYR A 99 7.69 3.86 -8.25
CA TYR A 99 7.83 4.27 -9.64
C TYR A 99 8.39 5.69 -9.82
N ARG A 100 8.15 6.60 -8.87
CA ARG A 100 8.53 8.01 -8.91
C ARG A 100 9.84 8.27 -8.16
N ASP A 101 9.94 7.70 -6.97
CA ASP A 101 11.06 7.81 -6.06
C ASP A 101 11.26 6.48 -5.32
N PRO A 102 12.09 5.57 -5.87
CA PRO A 102 12.35 4.29 -5.25
C PRO A 102 13.11 4.41 -3.92
N ASN A 103 13.89 5.47 -3.71
CA ASN A 103 14.61 5.68 -2.44
C ASN A 103 13.63 6.06 -1.32
N ALA A 104 12.73 7.01 -1.59
CA ALA A 104 11.67 7.34 -0.64
C ALA A 104 10.77 6.13 -0.35
N ALA A 105 10.46 5.31 -1.36
CA ALA A 105 9.71 4.07 -1.17
C ALA A 105 10.44 3.06 -0.26
N ILE A 106 11.77 2.92 -0.39
CA ILE A 106 12.60 2.10 0.51
C ILE A 106 12.53 2.63 1.95
N ASP A 107 12.65 3.95 2.15
CA ASP A 107 12.60 4.56 3.48
C ASP A 107 11.25 4.31 4.16
N TRP A 108 10.15 4.48 3.43
CA TRP A 108 8.81 4.17 3.93
C TRP A 108 8.64 2.67 4.19
N ALA A 109 9.09 1.80 3.29
CA ALA A 109 9.04 0.36 3.49
C ALA A 109 9.78 -0.08 4.76
N ASN A 110 10.93 0.54 5.09
CA ASN A 110 11.67 0.28 6.32
C ASN A 110 10.92 0.67 7.61
N SER A 111 9.88 1.51 7.50
CA SER A 111 9.05 1.90 8.65
C SER A 111 7.91 0.93 8.98
N ILE A 112 7.71 -0.09 8.13
CA ILE A 112 6.74 -1.18 8.34
C ILE A 112 7.26 -2.12 9.44
N ALA A 113 6.44 -2.39 10.46
CA ALA A 113 6.82 -3.28 11.55
C ALA A 113 6.75 -4.76 11.14
N ASP A 114 5.72 -5.16 10.39
CA ASP A 114 5.60 -6.52 9.86
C ASP A 114 6.71 -6.87 8.87
N ASP A 115 7.47 -7.92 9.17
CA ASP A 115 8.64 -8.34 8.40
C ASP A 115 8.28 -8.76 6.97
N GLY A 116 7.12 -9.40 6.79
CA GLY A 116 6.64 -9.88 5.49
C GLY A 116 6.26 -8.72 4.57
N LEU A 117 5.45 -7.79 5.07
CA LEU A 117 5.04 -6.57 4.36
C LEU A 117 6.25 -5.68 4.08
N ARG A 118 7.19 -5.55 5.02
CA ARG A 118 8.43 -4.81 4.83
C ARG A 118 9.27 -5.41 3.72
N SER A 119 9.53 -6.72 3.76
CA SER A 119 10.32 -7.42 2.74
C SER A 119 9.68 -7.29 1.34
N SER A 120 8.37 -7.44 1.25
CA SER A 120 7.61 -7.27 0.00
C SER A 120 7.73 -5.85 -0.57
N ALA A 121 7.51 -4.83 0.27
CA ALA A 121 7.63 -3.43 -0.13
C ALA A 121 9.06 -3.05 -0.55
N LEU A 122 10.06 -3.49 0.23
CA LEU A 122 11.48 -3.28 -0.11
C LEU A 122 11.85 -3.96 -1.42
N THR A 123 11.38 -5.20 -1.65
CA THR A 123 11.62 -5.92 -2.91
C THR A 123 11.07 -5.13 -4.09
N ARG A 124 9.82 -4.64 -3.99
CA ARG A 124 9.22 -3.84 -5.06
C ARG A 124 9.96 -2.52 -5.30
N ALA A 125 10.27 -1.79 -4.23
CA ALA A 125 11.00 -0.53 -4.33
C ALA A 125 12.40 -0.72 -4.91
N GLY A 126 13.10 -1.77 -4.48
CA GLY A 126 14.39 -2.18 -5.01
C GLY A 126 14.35 -2.57 -6.48
N GLN A 127 13.30 -3.27 -6.94
CA GLN A 127 13.11 -3.57 -8.36
C GLN A 127 12.95 -2.30 -9.20
N GLU A 128 12.21 -1.29 -8.71
CA GLU A 128 12.13 0.00 -9.40
C GLU A 128 13.44 0.79 -9.31
N LEU A 129 14.16 0.70 -8.18
CA LEU A 129 15.53 1.24 -8.06
C LEU A 129 16.43 0.63 -9.12
N PHE A 130 16.46 -0.69 -9.26
CA PHE A 130 17.31 -1.38 -10.25
C PHE A 130 16.98 -0.97 -11.68
N ARG A 131 15.69 -0.81 -12.00
CA ARG A 131 15.26 -0.34 -13.33
C ARG A 131 15.71 1.09 -13.63
N ARG A 132 15.86 1.93 -12.60
CA ARG A 132 16.27 3.34 -12.73
C ARG A 132 17.79 3.52 -12.64
N ASP A 133 18.42 2.79 -11.72
CA ASP A 133 19.82 2.82 -11.37
C ASP A 133 20.26 1.43 -10.84
N ALA A 134 20.82 0.63 -11.75
CA ALA A 134 21.26 -0.72 -11.44
C ALA A 134 22.47 -0.76 -10.50
N GLU A 135 23.32 0.27 -10.49
CA GLU A 135 24.49 0.33 -9.61
C GLU A 135 24.06 0.63 -8.17
N ALA A 136 23.23 1.67 -7.99
CA ALA A 136 22.66 2.00 -6.68
C ALA A 136 21.87 0.81 -6.11
N ALA A 137 21.07 0.12 -6.92
CA ALA A 137 20.35 -1.07 -6.49
C ALA A 137 21.27 -2.20 -6.02
N ARG A 138 22.37 -2.48 -6.73
CA ARG A 138 23.34 -3.52 -6.32
C ARG A 138 23.99 -3.19 -4.97
N THR A 139 24.35 -1.92 -4.76
CA THR A 139 24.90 -1.46 -3.48
C THR A 139 23.86 -1.57 -2.37
N TRP A 140 22.64 -1.10 -2.61
CA TRP A 140 21.57 -1.14 -1.62
C TRP A 140 21.17 -2.57 -1.25
N VAL A 141 21.05 -3.47 -2.23
CA VAL A 141 20.68 -4.88 -2.02
C VAL A 141 21.63 -5.55 -1.00
N ALA A 142 22.93 -5.26 -1.09
CA ALA A 142 23.94 -5.83 -0.19
C ALA A 142 23.75 -5.44 1.30
N THR A 143 23.09 -4.31 1.57
CA THR A 143 22.84 -3.79 2.92
C THR A 143 21.36 -3.77 3.30
N SER A 144 20.48 -4.27 2.43
CA SER A 144 19.02 -4.17 2.59
C SER A 144 18.44 -5.07 3.69
N GLY A 145 19.18 -6.09 4.14
CA GLY A 145 18.67 -7.10 5.08
C GLY A 145 17.67 -8.08 4.46
N LEU A 146 17.41 -8.01 3.16
CA LEU A 146 16.55 -8.95 2.43
C LEU A 146 17.16 -10.34 2.36
N SER A 147 16.29 -11.36 2.27
CA SER A 147 16.71 -12.75 2.02
C SER A 147 17.41 -12.88 0.67
N ALA A 148 18.27 -13.87 0.49
CA ALA A 148 18.98 -14.10 -0.77
C ALA A 148 18.03 -14.21 -1.99
N GLU A 149 16.84 -14.80 -1.78
CA GLU A 149 15.81 -14.88 -2.81
C GLU A 149 15.27 -13.49 -3.18
N ALA A 150 14.89 -12.67 -2.20
CA ALA A 150 14.41 -11.30 -2.44
C ALA A 150 15.49 -10.41 -3.08
N GLN A 151 16.75 -10.57 -2.68
CA GLN A 151 17.88 -9.90 -3.33
C GLN A 151 17.98 -10.26 -4.82
N GLN A 152 17.84 -11.54 -5.18
CA GLN A 152 17.81 -11.98 -6.58
C GLN A 152 16.60 -11.42 -7.34
N GLN A 153 15.43 -11.37 -6.70
CA GLN A 153 14.22 -10.79 -7.30
C GLN A 153 14.37 -9.29 -7.58
N VAL A 154 15.12 -8.55 -6.75
CA VAL A 154 15.45 -7.15 -7.00
C VAL A 154 16.37 -6.99 -8.20
N LEU A 155 17.42 -7.81 -8.29
CA LEU A 155 18.46 -7.72 -9.32
C LEU A 155 18.05 -8.33 -10.66
N ASN A 156 16.95 -9.09 -10.70
CA ASN A 156 16.37 -9.66 -11.90
C ASN A 156 14.85 -9.39 -11.96
N PRO A 157 14.44 -8.11 -12.07
CA PRO A 157 13.03 -7.77 -12.03
C PRO A 157 12.30 -8.30 -13.27
N PRO A 158 11.04 -8.76 -13.14
CA PRO A 158 10.25 -9.15 -14.29
C PRO A 158 10.04 -7.96 -15.23
N ARG A 159 9.90 -8.26 -16.53
CA ARG A 159 9.53 -7.25 -17.55
C ARG A 159 8.22 -6.59 -17.16
N ARG A 160 8.14 -5.27 -17.33
CA ARG A 160 6.88 -4.52 -17.15
C ARG A 160 5.84 -5.10 -18.12
N ARG A 161 4.66 -5.43 -17.60
CA ARG A 161 3.49 -5.80 -18.42
C ARG A 161 2.83 -4.56 -18.96
#